data_AF-D6STC5-F1
#
_entry.id   AF-D6STC5-F1
#
_cell.length_a   1.000
_cell.length_b   1.000
_cell.length_c   1.000
_cell.angle_alpha   90.00
_cell.angle_beta   90.00
_cell.angle_gamma   90.00
#
_symmetry.space_group_name_H-M   'P 1'
#
loop_
_entity.id
_entity.type
_entity.pdbx_description
1 polymer ?
#
loop_
_entity_poly.entity_id
_entity_poly.type
_entity_poly.pdbx_seq_one_letter_code
_entity_poly.pdbx_strand_id
1 'polypeptide(L)'
;MSSLSQKKFSIDSEQIQLLESYREWGFLDQSSMVREALNRLSNDLRKNKQKDKMAKKARELVSEYNTDKEFTVFTDLDSEEFL
;
A
#
# COMPACT_ATOMS: atom_id res chain seq x y z
N MET A 1 -26.89 3.15 5.46
CA MET A 1 -25.93 3.44 6.56
C MET A 1 -25.24 2.13 6.93
N SER A 2 -23.91 2.04 6.80
CA SER A 2 -23.17 0.84 7.21
C SER A 2 -23.31 0.65 8.72
N SER A 3 -23.58 -0.58 9.17
CA SER A 3 -23.61 -0.89 10.60
C SER A 3 -22.22 -0.70 11.22
N LEU A 4 -22.13 0.13 12.25
CA LEU A 4 -20.91 0.31 13.02
C LEU A 4 -20.87 -0.74 14.13
N SER A 5 -19.84 -1.58 14.13
CA SER A 5 -19.58 -2.54 15.21
C SER A 5 -18.67 -1.90 16.26
N GLN A 6 -19.02 -2.04 17.54
CA GLN A 6 -18.21 -1.52 18.64
C GLN A 6 -17.21 -2.58 19.12
N LYS A 7 -15.96 -2.17 19.31
CA LYS A 7 -14.91 -3.01 19.87
C LYS A 7 -14.15 -2.24 20.93
N LYS A 8 -13.93 -2.88 22.09
CA LYS A 8 -13.14 -2.33 23.19
C LYS A 8 -11.71 -2.82 23.08
N PHE A 9 -10.76 -1.94 23.34
CA PHE A 9 -9.33 -2.22 23.31
C PHE A 9 -8.65 -1.46 24.46
N SER A 10 -7.56 -2.02 24.96
CA SER A 10 -6.71 -1.34 25.92
C SER A 10 -5.77 -0.41 25.16
N ILE A 11 -5.54 0.77 25.73
CA ILE A 11 -4.62 1.79 25.23
C ILE A 11 -3.73 2.28 26.35
N ASP A 12 -2.56 2.80 26.00
CA ASP A 12 -1.65 3.42 26.94
C ASP A 12 -2.08 4.86 27.29
N SER A 13 -1.41 5.45 28.27
CA SER A 13 -1.70 6.81 28.74
C SER A 13 -1.42 7.89 27.69
N GLU A 14 -0.45 7.68 26.82
CA GLU A 14 -0.09 8.64 25.77
C GLU A 14 -1.18 8.69 24.69
N GLN A 15 -1.71 7.52 24.32
CA GLN A 15 -2.84 7.37 23.41
C GLN A 15 -4.12 7.98 23.98
N ILE A 16 -4.34 7.90 25.30
CA ILE A 16 -5.47 8.58 25.96
C ILE A 16 -5.33 10.09 25.79
N GLN A 17 -4.17 10.67 26.12
CA GLN A 17 -3.93 12.12 25.99
C GLN A 17 -4.12 12.60 24.56
N LEU A 18 -3.61 11.84 23.58
CA LEU A 18 -3.83 12.13 22.16
C LEU A 18 -5.32 12.14 21.82
N LEU A 19 -6.09 11.15 22.27
CA LEU A 19 -7.53 11.09 22.02
C LEU A 19 -8.30 12.18 22.77
N GLU A 20 -7.84 12.65 23.92
CA GLU A 20 -8.47 13.78 24.62
C GLU A 20 -8.32 15.10 23.84
N SER A 21 -7.21 15.27 23.11
CA SER A 21 -6.97 16.42 22.23
C SER A 21 -7.76 16.40 20.90
N TYR A 22 -8.70 15.46 20.69
CA TYR A 22 -9.40 15.28 19.41
C TYR A 22 -10.03 16.55 18.79
N ARG A 23 -10.46 17.51 19.64
CA ARG A 23 -11.04 18.79 19.20
C ARG A 23 -10.01 19.71 18.55
N GLU A 24 -8.77 19.68 19.01
CA GLU A 24 -7.66 20.48 18.46
C GLU A 24 -7.37 20.06 17.02
N TRP A 25 -7.59 18.78 16.71
CA TRP A 25 -7.44 18.20 15.38
C TRP A 25 -8.71 18.30 14.52
N GLY A 26 -9.77 18.95 15.00
CA GLY A 26 -11.01 19.17 14.25
C GLY A 26 -11.96 17.98 14.16
N PHE A 27 -11.80 16.96 15.02
CA PHE A 27 -12.74 15.83 15.06
C PHE A 27 -13.96 16.12 15.95
N LEU A 28 -15.10 15.54 15.57
CA LEU A 28 -16.36 15.64 16.33
C LEU A 28 -16.31 14.84 17.64
N ASP A 29 -15.65 13.69 17.61
CA ASP A 29 -15.55 12.76 18.73
C ASP A 29 -14.29 11.88 18.60
N GLN A 30 -13.88 11.26 19.71
CA GLN A 30 -12.71 10.37 19.76
C GLN A 30 -12.81 9.19 18.79
N SER A 31 -14.01 8.61 18.63
CA SER A 31 -14.21 7.48 17.71
C SER A 31 -14.06 7.92 16.25
N SER A 32 -14.42 9.16 15.91
CA SER A 32 -14.19 9.74 14.58
C SER A 32 -12.71 9.88 14.28
N MET A 33 -11.91 10.35 15.25
CA MET A 33 -10.45 10.39 15.13
C MET A 33 -9.85 9.00 14.94
N VAL A 34 -10.26 8.03 15.76
CA VAL A 34 -9.78 6.64 15.66
C VAL A 34 -10.15 6.01 14.32
N ARG A 35 -11.38 6.21 13.83
CA ARG A 35 -11.81 5.70 12.51
C ARG A 35 -10.95 6.25 11.38
N GLU A 36 -10.67 7.55 11.40
CA GLU A 36 -9.83 8.18 10.39
C GLU A 36 -8.39 7.67 10.44
N ALA A 37 -7.82 7.53 11.64
CA ALA A 37 -6.49 6.95 11.82
C ALA A 37 -6.41 5.51 11.29
N LEU A 38 -7.41 4.68 11.60
CA LEU A 38 -7.49 3.30 11.10
C LEU A 38 -7.66 3.23 9.58
N ASN A 39 -8.42 4.15 8.98
CA ASN A 39 -8.57 4.24 7.53
C ASN A 39 -7.24 4.56 6.85
N ARG A 40 -6.49 5.53 7.39
CA ARG A 40 -5.15 5.88 6.88
C ARG A 40 -4.20 4.70 6.99
N LEU A 41 -4.12 4.08 8.16
CA LEU A 41 -3.28 2.90 8.39
C LEU A 41 -3.64 1.75 7.44
N SER A 42 -4.93 1.47 7.26
CA SER A 42 -5.42 0.43 6.34
C SER A 42 -4.97 0.69 4.90
N ASN A 43 -5.06 1.93 4.44
CA ASN A 43 -4.62 2.32 3.10
C ASN A 43 -3.11 2.14 2.93
N ASP A 44 -2.31 2.53 3.93
CA ASP A 44 -0.86 2.40 3.86
C ASP A 44 -0.41 0.93 3.90
N LEU A 45 -1.02 0.11 4.75
CA LEU A 45 -0.77 -1.33 4.78
C LEU A 45 -1.11 -2.00 3.44
N ARG A 46 -2.22 -1.61 2.80
CA ARG A 46 -2.60 -2.12 1.47
C ARG A 46 -1.57 -1.71 0.40
N LYS A 47 -1.15 -0.45 0.40
CA LYS A 47 -0.12 0.06 -0.53
C LYS A 47 1.20 -0.68 -0.36
N ASN A 48 1.66 -0.85 0.88
CA ASN A 48 2.92 -1.56 1.16
C ASN A 48 2.83 -3.02 0.70
N LYS A 49 1.74 -3.71 1.03
CA LYS A 49 1.49 -5.08 0.54
C LYS A 49 1.49 -5.17 -0.98
N GLN A 50 0.97 -4.16 -1.69
CA GLN A 50 0.99 -4.13 -3.15
C GLN A 50 2.41 -3.92 -3.69
N LYS A 51 3.19 -3.01 -3.09
CA LYS A 51 4.60 -2.80 -3.44
C LYS A 51 5.42 -4.08 -3.24
N ASP A 52 5.22 -4.78 -2.14
CA ASP A 52 5.93 -6.05 -1.87
C ASP A 52 5.60 -7.11 -2.92
N LYS A 53 4.32 -7.22 -3.31
CA LYS A 53 3.89 -8.12 -4.39
C LYS A 53 4.52 -7.74 -5.73
N MET A 54 4.56 -6.45 -6.06
CA MET A 54 5.20 -5.96 -7.29
C MET A 54 6.70 -6.25 -7.29
N ALA A 55 7.39 -5.98 -6.18
CA ALA A 55 8.81 -6.27 -6.02
C ALA A 55 9.11 -7.77 -6.14
N LYS A 56 8.25 -8.63 -5.58
CA LYS A 56 8.38 -10.08 -5.73
C LYS A 56 8.23 -10.51 -7.19
N LYS A 57 7.15 -10.07 -7.87
CA LYS A 57 6.92 -10.37 -9.29
C LYS A 57 8.03 -9.86 -10.19
N ALA A 58 8.56 -8.66 -9.92
CA ALA A 58 9.67 -8.12 -10.68
C ALA A 58 10.91 -9.03 -10.60
N ARG A 59 11.23 -9.56 -9.41
CA ARG A 59 12.35 -10.52 -9.26
C ARG A 59 12.12 -11.82 -10.01
N GLU A 60 10.88 -12.33 -10.02
CA GLU A 60 10.51 -13.54 -10.77
C GLU A 60 10.66 -13.30 -12.30
N LEU A 61 10.20 -12.15 -12.80
CA LEU A 61 10.32 -11.79 -14.21
C LEU A 61 11.75 -11.49 -14.64
N VAL A 62 12.63 -11.02 -13.76
CA VAL A 62 14.04 -10.74 -14.11
C VAL A 62 14.75 -11.99 -14.64
N SER A 63 14.48 -13.18 -14.09
CA SER A 63 15.04 -14.42 -14.65
C SER A 63 14.48 -14.75 -16.05
N GLU A 64 13.20 -14.46 -16.29
CA GLU A 64 12.56 -14.67 -17.60
C GLU A 64 13.14 -13.69 -18.63
N TYR A 65 13.29 -12.40 -18.30
CA TYR A 65 13.91 -11.39 -19.18
C TYR A 65 15.38 -11.69 -19.51
N ASN A 66 16.17 -12.19 -18.54
CA ASN A 66 17.55 -12.59 -18.81
C ASN A 66 17.63 -13.79 -19.77
N THR A 67 16.60 -14.66 -19.77
CA THR A 67 16.49 -15.80 -20.68
C THR A 67 15.99 -15.34 -22.06
N ASP A 68 15.07 -14.38 -22.10
CA ASP A 68 14.52 -13.81 -23.35
C ASP A 68 15.53 -12.95 -24.11
N LYS A 69 16.53 -12.37 -23.41
CA LYS A 69 17.67 -11.67 -24.03
C LYS A 69 18.54 -12.57 -24.92
N GLU A 70 18.46 -13.89 -24.75
CA GLU A 70 19.10 -14.86 -25.66
C GLU A 70 18.28 -15.06 -26.96
N PHE A 71 17.00 -14.65 -26.98
CA PHE A 71 16.08 -14.81 -28.11
C PHE A 71 15.76 -13.50 -28.87
N THR A 72 16.20 -12.32 -28.39
CA THR A 72 16.02 -11.03 -29.09
C THR A 72 16.88 -10.87 -30.36
N VAL A 73 17.72 -11.85 -30.71
CA VAL A 73 18.51 -11.85 -31.95
C VAL A 73 17.61 -11.75 -33.20
N PHE A 74 16.37 -12.25 -33.14
CA PHE A 74 15.43 -12.19 -34.25
C PHE A 74 14.73 -10.83 -34.42
N THR A 75 14.65 -10.01 -33.38
CA THR A 75 14.03 -8.67 -33.46
C THR A 75 14.97 -7.59 -34.02
N ASP A 76 16.28 -7.78 -33.93
CA ASP A 76 17.26 -6.83 -34.51
C ASP A 76 17.35 -6.99 -36.05
N LEU A 77 17.13 -8.21 -36.57
CA LEU A 77 17.17 -8.49 -38.02
C LEU A 77 16.05 -7.84 -38.83
N ASP A 78 14.91 -7.52 -38.21
CA ASP A 78 13.76 -6.87 -38.87
C ASP A 78 13.93 -5.34 -38.99
N SER A 79 14.96 -4.78 -38.33
CA SER A 79 15.22 -3.34 -38.29
C SER A 79 16.25 -2.85 -39.32
N GLU A 80 16.93 -3.76 -40.02
CA GLU A 80 17.98 -3.41 -41.01
C GLU A 80 17.46 -3.24 -42.45
N GLU A 81 16.17 -3.42 -42.74
CA GLU A 81 15.62 -3.38 -44.12
C GLU A 81 14.94 -2.05 -44.52
N PHE A 82 15.18 -0.95 -43.79
CA PHE A 82 14.60 0.38 -44.09
C PHE A 82 15.63 1.51 -44.32
N LEU A 83 16.71 1.24 -45.06
CA LEU A 83 17.61 2.29 -45.61
C LEU A 83 17.80 2.16 -47.12
#